data_AF-A0A846NBV4-F1
#
_entry.id   AF-A0A846NBV4-F1
#
_cell.length_a   1.000
_cell.length_b   1.000
_cell.length_c   1.000
_cell.angle_alpha   90.00
_cell.angle_beta   90.00
_cell.angle_gamma   90.00
#
_symmetry.space_group_name_H-M   'P 1'
#
loop_
_entity.id
_entity.type
_entity.pdbx_description
1 polymer ?
#
loop_
_entity_poly.entity_id
_entity_poly.type
_entity_poly.pdbx_seq_one_letter_code
_entity_poly.pdbx_strand_id
1 'polypeptide(L)'
;MKEQQGFEVLEEKVLSRDLCTGCAGCYLVCPIKEILEYRDGRPKLVQECIKCGICLHVCPRHETSIAEMENFVFGRERRPEEAFGIYREIMVARSTDDKILKGSQDGGVVSILLTSAL
;
A
#
# COMPACT_ATOMS: atom_id res chain seq x y z
N MET A 1 -3.16 28.05 11.64
CA MET A 1 -3.99 26.96 12.21
C MET A 1 -3.03 25.83 12.55
N LYS A 2 -2.95 25.39 13.81
CA LYS A 2 -2.14 24.22 14.15
C LYS A 2 -2.87 22.99 13.60
N GLU A 3 -2.23 22.25 12.70
CA GLU A 3 -2.76 20.99 12.19
C GLU A 3 -3.07 20.08 13.39
N GLN A 4 -4.30 19.60 13.44
CA GLN A 4 -4.71 18.62 14.44
C GLN A 4 -3.99 17.31 14.10
N GLN A 5 -2.88 17.03 14.77
CA GLN A 5 -2.14 15.77 14.60
C GLN A 5 -2.73 14.74 15.59
N GLY A 6 -2.97 13.49 15.17
CA GLY A 6 -3.53 12.47 16.07
C GLY A 6 -4.27 11.33 15.39
N PHE A 7 -4.71 10.36 16.20
CA PHE A 7 -5.46 9.20 15.72
C PHE A 7 -6.84 9.60 15.16
N GLU A 8 -7.43 10.68 15.66
CA GLU A 8 -8.74 11.17 15.22
C GLU A 8 -8.74 11.55 13.73
N VAL A 9 -7.62 12.08 13.22
CA VAL A 9 -7.48 12.36 11.78
C VAL A 9 -7.34 11.07 10.97
N LEU A 10 -6.66 10.06 11.52
CA LEU A 10 -6.55 8.76 10.85
C LEU A 10 -7.94 8.10 10.77
N GLU A 11 -8.71 8.22 11.85
CA GLU A 11 -10.08 7.74 11.91
C GLU A 11 -10.94 8.43 10.85
N GLU A 12 -10.98 9.77 10.83
CA GLU A 12 -11.76 10.54 9.87
C GLU A 12 -11.33 10.29 8.40
N LYS A 13 -10.03 10.35 8.11
CA LYS A 13 -9.51 10.36 6.74
C LYS A 13 -9.35 8.96 6.14
N VAL A 14 -9.18 7.93 6.96
CA VAL A 14 -8.87 6.57 6.50
C VAL A 14 -9.91 5.55 6.97
N LEU A 15 -10.18 5.48 8.28
CA LEU A 15 -11.03 4.41 8.84
C LEU A 15 -12.51 4.61 8.47
N SER A 16 -13.06 5.81 8.71
CA SER A 16 -14.46 6.15 8.41
C SER A 16 -14.76 6.15 6.91
N ARG A 17 -13.74 6.28 6.06
CA ARG A 17 -13.85 6.24 4.59
C ARG A 17 -13.58 4.86 4.00
N ASP A 18 -13.43 3.84 4.85
CA ASP A 18 -13.20 2.45 4.46
C ASP A 18 -11.94 2.22 3.60
N LEU A 19 -10.92 3.08 3.77
CA LEU A 19 -9.68 2.98 3.00
C LEU A 19 -8.66 2.04 3.65
N CYS A 20 -8.86 1.69 4.93
CA CYS A 20 -7.95 0.84 5.69
C CYS A 20 -7.85 -0.58 5.08
N THR A 21 -6.63 -1.04 4.83
CA THR A 21 -6.34 -2.38 4.31
C THR A 21 -5.96 -3.39 5.38
N GLY A 22 -5.99 -2.99 6.66
CA GLY A 22 -5.68 -3.87 7.78
C GLY A 22 -4.21 -4.31 7.89
N CYS A 23 -3.26 -3.46 7.48
CA CYS A 23 -1.82 -3.74 7.55
C CYS A 23 -1.20 -3.57 8.95
N ALA A 24 -1.96 -3.09 9.94
CA ALA A 24 -1.51 -2.81 11.32
C ALA A 24 -0.33 -1.81 11.48
N GLY A 25 0.13 -1.13 10.43
CA GLY A 25 1.28 -0.22 10.51
C GLY A 25 1.14 0.88 11.57
N CYS A 26 -0.02 1.54 11.63
CA CYS A 26 -0.33 2.56 12.65
C CYS A 26 -0.32 2.02 14.10
N TYR A 27 -0.74 0.76 14.29
CA TYR A 27 -0.73 0.10 15.59
C TYR A 27 0.70 -0.20 16.04
N LEU A 28 1.55 -0.70 15.12
CA LEU A 28 2.94 -1.09 15.43
C LEU A 28 3.84 0.10 15.75
N VAL A 29 3.66 1.24 15.10
CA VAL A 29 4.50 2.43 15.32
C VAL A 29 4.02 3.32 16.46
N CYS A 30 2.87 3.00 17.06
CA CYS A 30 2.34 3.80 18.15
C CYS A 30 3.30 3.77 19.35
N PRO A 31 3.80 4.94 19.83
CA PRO A 31 4.79 4.97 20.89
C PRO A 31 4.23 4.56 22.25
N ILE A 32 2.91 4.65 22.45
CA ILE A 32 2.21 4.21 23.65
C ILE A 32 1.37 2.98 23.26
N LYS A 33 1.75 1.80 23.72
CA LYS A 33 1.15 0.54 23.21
C LYS A 33 -0.30 0.36 23.66
N GLU A 34 -0.66 0.96 24.78
CA GLU A 34 -1.93 0.78 25.46
C GLU A 34 -3.04 1.68 24.90
N ILE A 35 -2.73 2.65 24.03
CA ILE A 35 -3.75 3.59 23.52
C ILE A 35 -4.57 3.02 22.37
N LEU A 36 -4.03 2.05 21.62
CA LEU A 36 -4.70 1.39 20.51
C LEU A 36 -4.91 -0.08 20.82
N GLU A 37 -6.07 -0.61 20.46
CA GLU A 37 -6.27 -2.03 20.25
C GLU A 37 -6.31 -2.33 18.76
N TYR A 38 -5.99 -3.57 18.38
CA TYR A 38 -6.14 -4.06 17.02
C TYR A 38 -7.10 -5.24 16.99
N ARG A 39 -8.31 -5.04 16.45
CA ARG A 39 -9.38 -6.05 16.39
C ARG A 39 -10.09 -5.94 15.05
N ASP A 40 -10.60 -7.05 14.54
CA ASP A 40 -11.34 -7.13 13.27
C ASP A 40 -10.59 -6.50 12.08
N GLY A 41 -9.25 -6.63 12.09
CA GLY A 41 -8.38 -6.07 11.07
C GLY A 41 -8.27 -4.54 11.08
N ARG A 42 -8.66 -3.87 12.17
CA ARG A 42 -8.61 -2.40 12.30
C ARG A 42 -8.05 -1.95 13.65
N PRO A 43 -7.35 -0.80 13.68
CA PRO A 43 -7.00 -0.16 14.94
C PRO A 43 -8.23 0.51 15.56
N LYS A 44 -8.34 0.49 16.89
CA LYS A 44 -9.36 1.18 17.67
C LYS A 44 -8.71 1.94 18.82
N LEU A 45 -9.05 3.21 18.97
CA LEU A 45 -8.61 4.03 20.10
C LEU A 45 -9.34 3.57 21.38
N VAL A 46 -8.59 3.25 22.42
CA VAL A 46 -9.11 2.80 23.72
C VAL A 46 -8.67 3.65 24.90
N GLN A 47 -7.66 4.51 24.71
CA GLN A 47 -7.22 5.51 25.67
C GLN A 47 -6.93 6.85 24.97
N GLU A 48 -6.58 7.88 25.73
CA GLU A 48 -6.33 9.22 25.19
C GLU A 48 -5.09 9.26 24.28
N CYS A 49 -5.25 9.80 23.07
CA CYS A 49 -4.17 9.96 22.12
C CYS A 49 -3.29 11.17 22.50
N ILE A 50 -1.98 10.97 22.56
CA ILE A 50 -1.00 12.08 22.76
C ILE A 50 -0.79 12.95 21.52
N LYS A 51 -1.54 12.72 20.44
CA LYS A 51 -1.53 13.58 19.24
C LYS A 51 -0.18 13.69 18.52
N CYS A 52 0.62 12.62 18.53
CA CYS A 52 1.95 12.59 17.90
C CYS A 52 1.95 12.48 16.37
N GLY A 53 0.83 12.11 15.74
CA GLY A 53 0.69 12.06 14.28
C GLY A 53 1.43 10.93 13.54
N ILE A 54 2.30 10.16 14.19
CA ILE A 54 3.10 9.11 13.52
C ILE A 54 2.25 8.08 12.75
N CYS A 55 1.04 7.78 13.25
CA CYS A 55 0.11 6.87 12.62
C CYS A 55 -0.38 7.36 11.24
N LEU A 56 -0.46 8.68 11.03
CA LEU A 56 -0.79 9.31 9.76
C LEU A 56 0.35 9.17 8.76
N HIS A 57 1.57 9.48 9.20
CA HIS A 57 2.78 9.41 8.37
C HIS A 57 3.07 8.01 7.82
N VAL A 58 2.79 6.97 8.60
CA VAL A 58 3.01 5.59 8.15
C VAL A 58 1.83 5.01 7.38
N CYS A 59 0.69 5.69 7.34
CA CYS A 59 -0.49 5.16 6.66
C CYS A 59 -0.40 5.45 5.16
N PRO A 60 -0.23 4.43 4.29
CA PRO A 60 -0.15 4.63 2.84
C PRO A 60 -1.48 5.07 2.22
N ARG A 61 -2.55 5.21 3.02
CA ARG A 61 -3.90 5.57 2.57
C ARG A 61 -4.29 6.99 2.97
N HIS A 62 -3.47 7.70 3.74
CA HIS A 62 -3.77 9.06 4.19
C HIS A 62 -3.33 10.11 3.17
N GLU A 63 -2.03 10.22 2.89
CA GLU A 63 -1.44 11.29 2.06
C GLU A 63 -0.35 10.77 1.13
N THR A 64 -0.58 9.62 0.49
CA THR A 64 0.38 9.11 -0.50
C THR A 64 0.21 9.87 -1.81
N SER A 65 1.16 10.73 -2.15
CA SER A 65 1.22 11.40 -3.45
C SER A 65 1.70 10.45 -4.53
N ILE A 66 0.80 10.07 -5.44
CA ILE A 66 1.14 9.26 -6.62
C ILE A 66 2.17 10.00 -7.49
N ALA A 67 1.99 11.31 -7.67
CA ALA A 67 2.90 12.13 -8.47
C ALA A 67 4.34 12.15 -7.92
N GLU A 68 4.51 12.26 -6.60
CA GLU A 68 5.85 12.21 -5.99
C GLU A 68 6.49 10.84 -6.16
N MET A 69 5.71 9.76 -5.97
CA MET A 69 6.21 8.40 -6.21
C MET A 69 6.59 8.17 -7.67
N GLU A 70 5.78 8.65 -8.61
CA GLU A 70 6.07 8.55 -10.04
C GLU A 70 7.35 9.32 -10.40
N ASN A 71 7.50 10.55 -9.92
CA ASN A 71 8.74 11.32 -10.10
C ASN A 71 9.95 10.63 -9.45
N PHE A 72 9.80 10.04 -8.27
CA PHE A 72 10.89 9.34 -7.59
C PHE A 72 11.35 8.08 -8.35
N VAL A 73 10.41 7.27 -8.83
CA VAL A 73 10.73 5.98 -9.49
C VAL A 73 11.07 6.17 -10.97
N PHE A 74 10.37 7.05 -11.67
CA PHE A 74 10.43 7.19 -13.13
C PHE A 74 10.97 8.53 -13.63
N GLY A 75 11.21 9.50 -12.74
CA GLY A 75 11.71 10.83 -13.08
C GLY A 75 10.69 11.76 -13.73
N ARG A 76 9.41 11.36 -13.78
CA ARG A 76 8.30 12.16 -14.31
C ARG A 76 6.96 11.64 -13.79
N GLU A 77 5.92 12.46 -13.91
CA GLU A 77 4.53 12.03 -13.74
C GLU A 77 3.98 11.35 -15.00
N ARG A 78 2.95 10.51 -14.82
CA ARG A 78 2.25 9.87 -15.93
C ARG A 78 1.37 10.89 -16.66
N ARG A 79 1.22 10.70 -17.98
CA ARG A 79 0.27 11.46 -18.80
C ARG A 79 -1.14 10.86 -18.68
N PRO A 80 -2.22 11.64 -18.88
CA PRO A 80 -3.59 11.12 -18.81
C PRO A 80 -3.88 9.93 -19.74
N GLU A 81 -3.16 9.82 -20.86
CA GLU A 81 -3.35 8.73 -21.84
C GLU A 81 -2.62 7.43 -21.43
N GLU A 82 -1.74 7.48 -20.43
CA GLU A 82 -0.97 6.33 -19.93
C GLU A 82 -1.82 5.49 -18.95
N ALA A 83 -2.83 4.79 -19.49
CA ALA A 83 -3.80 4.02 -18.71
C ALA A 83 -3.19 2.96 -17.77
N PHE A 84 -2.03 2.40 -18.14
CA PHE A 84 -1.29 1.42 -17.33
C PHE A 84 -0.20 2.05 -16.46
N GLY A 85 -0.12 3.39 -16.40
CA GLY A 85 0.98 4.11 -15.77
C GLY A 85 2.22 4.19 -16.66
N ILE A 86 3.36 4.56 -16.06
CA ILE A 86 4.63 4.68 -16.77
C ILE A 86 5.25 3.29 -16.92
N TYR A 87 5.54 2.88 -18.15
CA TYR A 87 6.21 1.62 -18.47
C TYR A 87 7.30 1.84 -19.51
N ARG A 88 8.30 0.96 -19.53
CA ARG A 88 9.30 0.92 -20.61
C ARG A 88 8.76 0.16 -21.82
N GLU A 89 8.21 -1.02 -21.57
CA GLU A 89 7.64 -1.91 -22.58
C GLU A 89 6.44 -2.67 -21.97
N ILE A 90 5.44 -2.98 -22.79
CA ILE A 90 4.35 -3.90 -22.45
C ILE A 90 4.48 -5.08 -23.41
N MET A 91 4.66 -6.29 -22.85
CA MET A 91 4.81 -7.51 -23.62
C MET A 91 3.78 -8.56 -23.18
N VAL A 92 3.36 -9.39 -24.12
CA VAL A 92 2.55 -10.59 -23.87
C VAL A 92 3.45 -11.79 -24.09
N ALA A 93 3.55 -12.66 -23.08
CA ALA A 93 4.43 -13.83 -23.10
C ALA A 93 3.69 -15.08 -22.61
N ARG A 94 4.25 -16.25 -22.88
CA ARG A 94 3.75 -17.56 -22.45
C ARG A 94 4.93 -18.52 -22.25
N SER A 95 4.86 -19.37 -21.24
CA SER A 95 5.83 -20.45 -21.02
C SER A 95 5.85 -21.42 -22.20
N THR A 96 7.05 -21.80 -22.63
CA THR A 96 7.29 -22.89 -23.58
C THR A 96 7.48 -24.25 -22.89
N ASP A 97 7.57 -24.27 -21.55
CA ASP A 97 7.61 -25.52 -20.77
C ASP A 97 6.18 -26.02 -20.51
N ASP A 98 5.87 -27.19 -21.09
CA ASP A 98 4.55 -27.84 -21.00
C ASP A 98 4.12 -28.19 -19.58
N LYS A 99 5.07 -28.50 -18.68
CA LYS A 99 4.75 -28.84 -17.29
C LYS A 99 4.28 -27.59 -16.56
N ILE A 100 5.02 -26.48 -16.72
CA ILE A 100 4.65 -25.19 -16.14
C ILE A 100 3.31 -24.74 -16.72
N LEU A 101 3.18 -24.78 -18.04
CA LEU A 101 1.99 -24.31 -18.73
C LEU A 101 0.72 -25.02 -18.26
N LYS A 102 0.77 -26.34 -18.00
CA LYS A 102 -0.36 -27.12 -17.50
C LYS A 102 -0.72 -26.81 -16.03
N GLY A 103 0.25 -26.36 -15.24
CA GLY A 103 0.09 -26.08 -13.80
C GLY A 103 -0.11 -24.61 -13.45
N SER A 104 -0.08 -23.71 -14.43
CA SER A 104 -0.03 -22.26 -14.22
C SER A 104 -1.26 -21.53 -14.76
N GLN A 105 -1.59 -20.39 -14.15
CA GLN A 105 -2.54 -19.42 -14.70
C GLN A 105 -1.82 -18.46 -15.67
N ASP A 106 -2.60 -17.82 -16.56
CA ASP A 106 -2.15 -16.74 -17.43
C ASP A 106 -0.89 -17.05 -18.26
N GLY A 107 -0.80 -18.29 -18.74
CA GLY A 107 0.29 -18.74 -19.62
C GLY A 107 1.63 -18.98 -18.92
N GLY A 108 1.70 -18.89 -17.59
CA GLY A 108 2.85 -19.36 -16.80
C GLY A 108 4.08 -18.46 -16.80
N VAL A 109 3.95 -17.19 -17.20
CA VAL A 109 5.06 -16.23 -17.29
C VAL A 109 5.76 -16.03 -15.95
N VAL A 110 5.00 -15.78 -14.87
CA VAL A 110 5.58 -15.59 -13.53
C VAL A 110 6.28 -16.86 -13.06
N SER A 111 5.65 -18.02 -13.29
CA SER A 111 6.20 -19.31 -12.89
C SER A 111 7.53 -19.61 -13.57
N ILE A 112 7.64 -19.45 -14.90
CA ILE A 112 8.90 -19.73 -15.62
C ILE A 112 10.02 -18.76 -15.21
N LEU A 113 9.70 -17.49 -14.97
CA LEU A 113 10.70 -16.51 -14.50
C LEU A 113 11.27 -16.91 -13.14
N LEU A 114 10.40 -17.32 -12.19
CA LEU A 114 10.84 -17.75 -10.87
C LEU A 114 11.67 -19.03 -10.92
N THR A 115 11.26 -20.03 -11.70
CA THR A 115 12.01 -21.29 -11.79
C THR A 115 13.32 -21.16 -12.56
N SER A 116 13.44 -20.19 -13.48
CA SER A 116 14.68 -19.93 -14.22
C SER A 116 15.67 -19.06 -13.45
N ALA A 117 15.23 -18.39 -12.39
CA ALA A 117 16.05 -17.54 -11.54
C ALA A 117 16.66 -18.29 -10.33
N LEU A 118 16.26 -19.55 -10.12
CA LEU A 118 16.80 -20.47 -9.10
C LEU A 118 17.84 -21.41 -9.73
#